data_AF-A0AAJ7FDE3-F1
#
_entry.id   AF-A0AAJ7FDE3-F1
#
_cell.length_a   1.000
_cell.length_b   1.000
_cell.length_c   1.000
_cell.angle_alpha   90.00
_cell.angle_beta   90.00
_cell.angle_gamma   90.00
#
_symmetry.space_group_name_H-M   'P 1'
#
loop_
_entity.id
_entity.type
_entity.pdbx_description
1 polymer ?
#
loop_
_entity_poly.entity_id
_entity_poly.type
_entity_poly.pdbx_seq_one_letter_code
_entity_poly.pdbx_strand_id
1 'polypeptide(L)'
;MDSGTISIFNGRGNWTAREHLRLLDAIEQFGFGNWEDISKHIETRTPEEAKEEYIARYLDGNIGKHTWPPTESYKPNLTDQTSSDYGPLSPDLTSRLPPLDITPEEAAQLGYMPQRDDFERDYNHEAESLVSSLFLNPAEDDDLDIALKLAQVDMYTNNLRERARRKRVVRDYQLVSSFFASSRKDRVVKKKHTKEEKEFRERMRVFAQFYTAQEYEQFLTNLERERELRLRLSELYRYRDNGITRHEECAHFEQVIAQTQGSTDAADHWTEKKSGSSGSSTPIHRPTSKKRDEEKSYSFTERRSSVRGDSGSSSSTVSQISHNRTMTPANPWAEPDSNSNTSHQNTTNSNNPVTTTLRSSSMGLGEPEERDIEMEAAVHLLTKQEKSLCLQLDLKPTQYLTQKTLLLQEYLNGNRRSGVVPQSEPESKILHYLVSNGWIAAN
;
A
#
# COMPACT_ATOMS: atom_id res chain seq x y z
N MET A 1 -15.92 -71.00 33.27
CA MET A 1 -15.80 -69.68 32.61
C MET A 1 -16.10 -68.65 33.68
N ASP A 2 -15.17 -67.73 33.91
CA ASP A 2 -15.33 -66.65 34.88
C ASP A 2 -16.38 -65.66 34.34
N SER A 3 -17.36 -65.27 35.17
CA SER A 3 -18.47 -64.40 34.77
C SER A 3 -18.05 -62.94 34.57
N GLY A 4 -16.76 -62.62 34.75
CA GLY A 4 -16.22 -61.27 34.57
C GLY A 4 -16.71 -60.28 35.63
N THR A 5 -17.28 -60.77 36.73
CA THR A 5 -17.76 -60.00 37.88
C THR A 5 -16.65 -59.58 38.83
N ILE A 6 -15.41 -60.03 38.57
CA ILE A 6 -14.24 -59.63 39.35
C ILE A 6 -13.84 -58.20 38.97
N SER A 7 -13.52 -57.38 39.96
CA SER A 7 -12.90 -56.08 39.74
C SER A 7 -11.43 -56.25 39.40
N ILE A 8 -11.01 -55.69 38.26
CA ILE A 8 -9.63 -55.78 37.76
C ILE A 8 -8.73 -54.66 38.30
N PHE A 9 -9.30 -53.58 38.82
CA PHE A 9 -8.56 -52.47 39.40
C PHE A 9 -8.97 -52.24 40.85
N ASN A 10 -8.03 -52.38 41.79
CA ASN A 10 -8.26 -52.03 43.19
C ASN A 10 -8.40 -50.51 43.33
N GLY A 11 -9.62 -50.00 43.51
CA GLY A 11 -9.88 -48.55 43.66
C GLY A 11 -11.36 -48.16 43.65
N ARG A 12 -11.63 -46.86 43.84
CA ARG A 12 -12.99 -46.28 43.86
C ARG A 12 -13.77 -46.65 42.59
N GLY A 13 -15.03 -47.06 42.75
CA GLY A 13 -15.99 -47.24 41.66
C GLY A 13 -16.51 -48.66 41.41
N ASN A 14 -15.90 -49.69 42.03
CA ASN A 14 -16.28 -51.11 41.89
C ASN A 14 -16.54 -51.55 40.43
N TRP A 15 -15.73 -51.08 39.48
CA TRP A 15 -15.86 -51.46 38.07
C TRP A 15 -15.44 -52.91 37.88
N THR A 16 -16.31 -53.68 37.23
CA THR A 16 -16.05 -55.10 36.92
C THR A 16 -15.26 -55.23 35.63
N ALA A 17 -14.54 -56.35 35.46
CA ALA A 17 -13.83 -56.68 34.22
C ALA A 17 -14.74 -56.59 32.99
N ARG A 18 -16.00 -57.03 33.14
CA ARG A 18 -17.00 -56.99 32.08
C ARG A 18 -17.43 -55.56 31.71
N GLU A 19 -17.57 -54.67 32.70
CA GLU A 19 -17.87 -53.26 32.44
C GLU A 19 -16.72 -52.56 31.73
N HIS A 20 -15.46 -52.84 32.10
CA HIS A 20 -14.31 -52.30 31.38
C HIS A 20 -14.21 -52.81 29.94
N LEU A 21 -14.52 -54.07 29.70
CA LEU A 21 -14.52 -54.63 28.35
C LEU A 21 -15.59 -53.95 27.48
N ARG A 22 -16.81 -53.78 28.01
CA ARG A 22 -17.88 -53.03 27.32
C ARG A 22 -17.52 -51.57 27.10
N LEU A 23 -16.84 -50.93 28.06
CA LEU A 23 -16.38 -49.54 27.93
C LEU A 23 -15.39 -49.39 26.77
N LEU A 24 -14.42 -50.30 26.66
CA LEU A 24 -13.44 -50.25 25.57
C LEU A 24 -14.07 -50.57 24.21
N ASP A 25 -14.94 -51.58 24.14
CA ASP A 25 -15.67 -51.93 22.92
C ASP A 25 -16.58 -50.78 22.44
N ALA A 26 -17.28 -50.14 23.38
CA ALA A 26 -18.07 -48.94 23.08
C ALA A 26 -17.22 -47.77 22.57
N ILE A 27 -16.03 -47.56 23.13
CA ILE A 27 -15.13 -46.49 22.69
C ILE A 27 -14.58 -46.77 21.29
N GLU A 28 -14.29 -48.03 20.96
CA GLU A 28 -13.91 -48.43 19.60
C GLU A 28 -15.05 -48.20 18.61
N GLN A 29 -16.29 -48.51 18.98
CA GLN A 29 -17.45 -48.40 18.09
C GLN A 29 -17.95 -46.96 17.91
N PHE A 30 -18.05 -46.17 18.98
CA PHE A 30 -18.69 -44.85 18.96
C PHE A 30 -17.70 -43.68 18.97
N GLY A 31 -16.42 -43.95 19.25
CA GLY A 31 -15.37 -42.95 19.31
C GLY A 31 -15.34 -42.18 20.64
N PHE A 32 -14.14 -41.74 21.02
CA PHE A 32 -13.92 -40.93 22.22
C PHE A 32 -14.68 -39.60 22.14
N GLY A 33 -15.44 -39.26 23.17
CA GLY A 33 -16.24 -38.04 23.25
C GLY A 33 -17.75 -38.26 23.13
N ASN A 34 -18.19 -39.38 22.55
CA ASN A 34 -19.61 -39.73 22.46
C ASN A 34 -20.09 -40.53 23.69
N TRP A 35 -19.97 -39.93 24.88
CA TRP A 35 -20.21 -40.60 26.16
C TRP A 35 -21.65 -41.06 26.38
N GLU A 36 -22.61 -40.41 25.72
CA GLU A 36 -24.03 -40.75 25.76
C GLU A 36 -24.30 -42.14 25.16
N ASP A 37 -23.73 -42.43 23.99
CA ASP A 37 -23.91 -43.74 23.35
C ASP A 37 -23.02 -44.81 23.97
N ILE A 38 -21.85 -44.42 24.47
CA ILE A 38 -20.95 -45.30 25.24
C ILE A 38 -21.63 -45.79 26.52
N SER A 39 -22.27 -44.90 27.27
CA SER A 39 -23.02 -45.26 28.49
C SER A 39 -24.16 -46.22 28.20
N LYS A 40 -24.94 -45.99 27.13
CA LYS A 40 -26.01 -46.90 26.71
C LYS A 40 -25.49 -48.30 26.36
N HIS A 41 -24.30 -48.39 25.77
CA HIS A 41 -23.67 -49.66 25.43
C HIS A 41 -23.14 -50.43 26.66
N ILE A 42 -22.68 -49.71 27.68
CA ILE A 42 -22.27 -50.30 28.97
C ILE A 42 -23.50 -50.75 29.78
N GLU A 43 -24.62 -50.01 29.67
CA GLU A 43 -25.93 -50.20 30.31
C GLU A 43 -25.95 -49.94 31.82
N THR A 44 -24.82 -50.06 32.52
CA THR A 44 -24.75 -50.01 33.99
C THR A 44 -24.17 -48.73 34.59
N ARG A 45 -23.64 -47.82 33.76
CA ARG A 45 -22.87 -46.64 34.18
C ARG A 45 -23.31 -45.39 33.43
N THR A 46 -23.25 -44.23 34.07
CA THR A 46 -23.62 -42.96 33.43
C THR A 46 -22.55 -42.48 32.44
N PRO A 47 -22.87 -41.54 31.53
CA PRO A 47 -21.89 -40.95 30.62
C PRO A 47 -20.69 -40.33 31.34
N GLU A 48 -20.94 -39.63 32.45
CA GLU A 48 -19.91 -39.01 33.27
C GLU A 48 -19.00 -40.05 33.93
N GLU A 49 -19.58 -41.11 34.50
CA GLU A 49 -18.82 -42.20 35.11
C GLU A 49 -17.95 -42.94 34.09
N ALA A 50 -18.51 -43.22 32.90
CA ALA A 50 -17.78 -43.86 31.80
C ALA A 50 -16.61 -42.99 31.31
N LYS A 51 -16.84 -41.68 31.20
CA LYS A 51 -15.81 -40.70 30.84
C LYS A 51 -14.70 -40.66 31.89
N GLU A 52 -15.05 -40.47 33.15
CA GLU A 52 -14.09 -40.34 34.24
C GLU A 52 -13.25 -41.62 34.40
N GLU A 53 -13.88 -42.80 34.35
CA GLU A 53 -13.14 -44.06 34.47
C GLU A 53 -12.21 -44.29 33.27
N TYR A 54 -12.67 -43.99 32.04
CA TYR A 54 -11.82 -44.15 30.87
C TYR A 54 -10.60 -43.24 30.92
N ILE A 55 -10.80 -41.95 31.24
CA ILE A 55 -9.72 -40.97 31.38
C ILE A 55 -8.75 -41.39 32.49
N ALA A 56 -9.27 -41.70 33.68
CA ALA A 56 -8.44 -42.02 34.84
C ALA A 56 -7.61 -43.30 34.66
N ARG A 57 -8.09 -44.28 33.89
CA ARG A 57 -7.39 -45.57 33.71
C ARG A 57 -6.55 -45.64 32.45
N TYR A 58 -7.13 -45.25 31.30
CA TYR A 58 -6.57 -45.50 29.97
C TYR A 58 -5.88 -44.28 29.34
N LEU A 59 -6.04 -43.07 29.91
CA LEU A 59 -5.29 -41.88 29.50
C LEU A 59 -4.30 -41.42 30.59
N ASP A 60 -4.81 -41.02 31.74
CA ASP A 60 -3.99 -40.45 32.83
C ASP A 60 -3.40 -41.53 33.75
N GLY A 61 -3.99 -42.73 33.69
CA GLY A 61 -3.58 -43.89 34.48
C GLY A 61 -2.29 -44.53 33.97
N ASN A 62 -1.84 -45.55 34.69
CA ASN A 62 -0.62 -46.27 34.33
C ASN A 62 -0.70 -46.90 32.94
N ILE A 63 -1.88 -47.34 32.52
CA ILE A 63 -2.08 -47.90 31.18
C ILE A 63 -1.81 -46.82 30.13
N GLY A 64 -2.50 -45.68 30.22
CA GLY A 64 -2.33 -44.58 29.27
C GLY A 64 -0.91 -44.05 29.21
N LYS A 65 -0.24 -43.88 30.35
CA LYS A 65 1.17 -43.46 30.42
C LYS A 65 2.15 -44.41 29.74
N HIS A 66 1.81 -45.70 29.64
CA HIS A 66 2.67 -46.72 29.03
C HIS A 66 2.25 -47.08 27.60
N THR A 67 0.99 -46.85 27.22
CA THR A 67 0.49 -47.11 25.87
C THR A 67 0.58 -45.88 24.96
N TRP A 68 0.53 -44.67 25.52
CA TRP A 68 0.69 -43.42 24.79
C TRP A 68 2.04 -42.77 25.11
N PRO A 69 2.87 -42.47 24.09
CA PRO A 69 4.01 -41.59 24.22
C PRO A 69 3.60 -40.21 24.80
N PRO A 70 4.47 -39.52 25.56
CA PRO A 70 4.18 -38.19 26.07
C PRO A 70 3.72 -37.25 24.94
N THR A 71 2.72 -36.41 25.18
CA THR A 71 2.16 -35.49 24.16
C THR A 71 3.24 -34.63 23.46
N GLU A 72 4.37 -34.39 24.12
CA GLU A 72 5.53 -33.72 23.55
C GLU A 72 6.15 -34.42 22.33
N SER A 73 6.09 -35.75 22.23
CA SER A 73 6.54 -36.50 21.05
C SER A 73 5.57 -36.44 19.88
N TYR A 74 4.33 -35.98 20.12
CA TYR A 74 3.30 -35.78 19.11
C TYR A 74 3.24 -34.36 18.59
N LYS A 75 4.16 -33.46 18.98
CA LYS A 75 4.25 -32.14 18.36
C LYS A 75 4.50 -32.35 16.87
N PRO A 76 3.52 -32.07 15.99
CA PRO A 76 3.74 -32.22 14.57
C PRO A 76 4.85 -31.24 14.21
N ASN A 77 5.92 -31.75 13.60
CA ASN A 77 6.94 -30.89 13.01
C ASN A 77 6.34 -30.29 11.73
N LEU A 78 5.48 -29.30 11.91
CA LEU A 78 4.87 -28.51 10.85
C LEU A 78 5.98 -27.66 10.26
N THR A 79 6.67 -28.23 9.27
CA THR A 79 7.52 -27.43 8.40
C THR A 79 6.59 -26.63 7.52
N ASP A 80 6.60 -25.31 7.69
CA ASP A 80 5.86 -24.40 6.82
C ASP A 80 6.45 -24.52 5.40
N GLN A 81 5.68 -25.11 4.50
CA GLN A 81 6.05 -25.27 3.09
C GLN A 81 5.57 -24.08 2.26
N THR A 82 4.96 -23.05 2.87
CA THR A 82 4.69 -21.81 2.18
C THR A 82 6.03 -21.10 1.95
N SER A 83 6.52 -21.13 0.71
CA SER A 83 7.58 -20.21 0.31
C SER A 83 7.07 -18.79 0.56
N SER A 84 7.90 -17.91 1.11
CA SER A 84 7.52 -16.50 1.28
C SER A 84 7.22 -15.88 -0.08
N ASP A 85 5.93 -15.85 -0.42
CA ASP A 85 5.45 -15.19 -1.62
C ASP A 85 5.48 -13.70 -1.34
N TYR A 86 6.48 -13.00 -1.86
CA TYR A 86 6.55 -11.52 -1.83
C TYR A 86 5.76 -10.88 -2.97
N GLY A 87 4.88 -11.65 -3.62
CA GLY A 87 4.01 -11.18 -4.68
C GLY A 87 3.06 -10.07 -4.24
N PRO A 88 2.39 -9.41 -5.20
CA PRO A 88 1.50 -8.27 -4.93
C PRO A 88 0.26 -8.63 -4.09
N LEU A 89 -0.01 -9.92 -3.89
CA LEU A 89 -1.09 -10.48 -3.09
C LEU A 89 -0.61 -11.06 -1.75
N SER A 90 0.67 -10.91 -1.45
CA SER A 90 1.27 -11.47 -0.24
C SER A 90 0.52 -11.01 1.02
N PRO A 91 0.19 -11.93 1.94
CA PRO A 91 -0.33 -11.57 3.26
C PRO A 91 0.67 -10.72 4.07
N ASP A 92 1.96 -10.69 3.71
CA ASP A 92 2.95 -9.81 4.35
C ASP A 92 2.72 -8.32 4.07
N LEU A 93 2.10 -7.99 2.93
CA LEU A 93 1.73 -6.61 2.63
C LEU A 93 0.61 -6.14 3.56
N THR A 94 -0.23 -7.07 4.03
CA THR A 94 -1.25 -6.75 5.00
C THR A 94 -0.71 -6.87 6.43
N SER A 95 0.16 -7.80 6.80
CA SER A 95 0.62 -7.97 8.19
C SER A 95 1.24 -6.71 8.84
N ARG A 96 1.77 -5.77 8.05
CA ARG A 96 2.37 -4.51 8.55
C ARG A 96 1.39 -3.42 9.01
N LEU A 97 0.10 -3.48 8.65
CA LEU A 97 -0.85 -2.44 9.06
C LEU A 97 -1.49 -2.80 10.40
N PRO A 98 -1.86 -1.80 11.22
CA PRO A 98 -2.61 -2.04 12.45
C PRO A 98 -3.88 -2.86 12.20
N PRO A 99 -4.27 -3.76 13.11
CA PRO A 99 -5.52 -4.50 12.99
C PRO A 99 -6.72 -3.55 12.94
N LEU A 100 -7.82 -4.02 12.36
CA LEU A 100 -9.06 -3.25 12.30
C LEU A 100 -9.61 -2.99 13.72
N ASP A 101 -9.88 -1.71 14.02
CA ASP A 101 -10.54 -1.31 15.27
C ASP A 101 -12.04 -1.61 15.19
N ILE A 102 -12.39 -2.82 15.57
CA ILE A 102 -13.75 -3.34 15.48
C ILE A 102 -14.12 -4.12 16.75
N THR A 103 -15.31 -3.86 17.27
CA THR A 103 -15.85 -4.64 18.38
C THR A 103 -16.34 -6.01 17.89
N PRO A 104 -16.43 -7.04 18.75
CA PRO A 104 -16.92 -8.36 18.35
C PRO A 104 -18.34 -8.33 17.75
N GLU A 105 -19.20 -7.44 18.24
CA GLU A 105 -20.57 -7.27 17.75
C GLU A 105 -20.58 -6.68 16.33
N GLU A 106 -19.80 -5.63 16.09
CA GLU A 106 -19.65 -5.02 14.76
C GLU A 106 -18.98 -5.98 13.76
N ALA A 107 -18.03 -6.78 14.23
CA ALA A 107 -17.40 -7.83 13.41
C ALA A 107 -18.43 -8.87 12.98
N ALA A 108 -19.28 -9.34 13.90
CA ALA A 108 -20.38 -10.25 13.59
C ALA A 108 -21.38 -9.63 12.59
N GLN A 109 -21.73 -8.35 12.74
CA GLN A 109 -22.62 -7.65 11.79
C GLN A 109 -22.06 -7.59 10.36
N LEU A 110 -20.74 -7.53 10.22
CA LEU A 110 -20.06 -7.51 8.92
C LEU A 110 -19.64 -8.90 8.41
N GLY A 111 -19.83 -9.96 9.20
CA GLY A 111 -19.24 -11.26 8.92
C GLY A 111 -17.71 -11.21 8.87
N TYR A 112 -17.09 -10.28 9.61
CA TYR A 112 -15.64 -10.16 9.70
C TYR A 112 -15.11 -11.11 10.78
N MET A 113 -14.07 -11.86 10.45
CA MET A 113 -13.38 -12.81 11.31
C MET A 113 -12.03 -12.22 11.76
N PRO A 114 -11.94 -11.61 12.96
CA PRO A 114 -10.75 -10.83 13.35
C PRO A 114 -9.45 -11.63 13.40
N GLN A 115 -9.52 -12.91 13.81
CA GLN A 115 -8.35 -13.79 13.87
C GLN A 115 -7.84 -14.22 12.49
N ARG A 116 -8.67 -14.12 11.46
CA ARG A 116 -8.32 -14.42 10.06
C ARG A 116 -8.02 -13.18 9.24
N ASP A 117 -8.30 -11.99 9.80
CA ASP A 117 -8.31 -10.72 9.08
C ASP A 117 -9.10 -10.79 7.77
N ASP A 118 -10.28 -11.45 7.80
CA ASP A 118 -11.02 -11.82 6.60
C ASP A 118 -12.54 -11.65 6.77
N PHE A 119 -13.24 -11.46 5.66
CA PHE A 119 -14.71 -11.37 5.63
C PHE A 119 -15.30 -12.68 5.11
N GLU A 120 -16.44 -13.11 5.65
CA GLU A 120 -17.18 -14.27 5.16
C GLU A 120 -17.54 -14.14 3.68
N ARG A 121 -17.80 -12.91 3.22
CA ARG A 121 -18.09 -12.61 1.81
C ARG A 121 -17.15 -11.52 1.29
N ASP A 122 -16.29 -11.93 0.36
CA ASP A 122 -15.33 -11.03 -0.27
C ASP A 122 -15.97 -10.04 -1.26
N TYR A 123 -15.24 -8.95 -1.53
CA TYR A 123 -15.58 -8.05 -2.63
C TYR A 123 -15.60 -8.81 -3.97
N ASN A 124 -16.68 -8.65 -4.72
CA ASN A 124 -16.89 -9.31 -6.01
C ASN A 124 -16.67 -10.84 -5.92
N HIS A 125 -17.34 -11.49 -4.96
CA HIS A 125 -17.25 -12.93 -4.74
C HIS A 125 -17.63 -13.76 -5.98
N GLU A 126 -18.56 -13.26 -6.81
CA GLU A 126 -18.98 -13.89 -8.08
C GLU A 126 -17.84 -14.07 -9.10
N ALA A 127 -16.71 -13.36 -8.95
CA ALA A 127 -15.53 -13.54 -9.80
C ALA A 127 -14.96 -14.96 -9.73
N GLU A 128 -15.27 -15.74 -8.68
CA GLU A 128 -14.87 -17.14 -8.57
C GLU A 128 -15.52 -18.01 -9.66
N SER A 129 -16.65 -17.57 -10.24
CA SER A 129 -17.26 -18.24 -11.39
C SER A 129 -16.37 -18.24 -12.64
N LEU A 130 -15.41 -17.30 -12.75
CA LEU A 130 -14.46 -17.25 -13.87
C LEU A 130 -13.52 -18.46 -13.88
N VAL A 131 -13.28 -19.06 -12.70
CA VAL A 131 -12.31 -20.14 -12.52
C VAL A 131 -12.93 -21.44 -12.02
N SER A 132 -14.20 -21.44 -11.59
CA SER A 132 -14.85 -22.60 -10.96
C SER A 132 -15.00 -23.81 -11.88
N SER A 133 -15.19 -23.58 -13.19
CA SER A 133 -15.30 -24.64 -14.21
C SER A 133 -14.07 -24.74 -15.12
N LEU A 134 -13.00 -24.04 -14.77
CA LEU A 134 -11.82 -23.91 -15.62
C LEU A 134 -10.95 -25.16 -15.49
N PHE A 135 -10.83 -25.92 -16.57
CA PHE A 135 -10.03 -27.13 -16.65
C PHE A 135 -9.08 -27.03 -17.84
N LEU A 136 -7.78 -27.18 -17.59
CA LEU A 136 -6.75 -27.18 -18.64
C LEU A 136 -6.51 -28.63 -19.05
N ASN A 137 -6.79 -28.95 -20.32
CA ASN A 137 -6.47 -30.23 -20.93
C ASN A 137 -5.43 -30.03 -22.04
N PRO A 138 -4.12 -30.09 -21.75
CA PRO A 138 -3.07 -29.80 -22.73
C PRO A 138 -3.05 -30.74 -23.95
N ALA A 139 -3.77 -31.86 -23.90
CA ALA A 139 -3.84 -32.81 -25.01
C ALA A 139 -5.01 -32.53 -25.98
N GLU A 140 -6.05 -31.83 -25.54
CA GLU A 140 -7.25 -31.54 -26.34
C GLU A 140 -7.45 -30.04 -26.61
N ASP A 141 -6.98 -29.17 -25.70
CA ASP A 141 -7.09 -27.73 -25.84
C ASP A 141 -6.12 -27.23 -26.93
N ASP A 142 -6.66 -26.49 -27.90
CA ASP A 142 -5.83 -25.77 -28.86
C ASP A 142 -5.26 -24.46 -28.27
N ASP A 143 -4.36 -23.81 -29.00
CA ASP A 143 -3.73 -22.57 -28.52
C ASP A 143 -4.75 -21.46 -28.21
N LEU A 144 -5.89 -21.44 -28.90
CA LEU A 144 -6.94 -20.45 -28.69
C LEU A 144 -7.71 -20.73 -27.40
N ASP A 145 -8.05 -22.00 -27.16
CA ASP A 145 -8.70 -22.46 -25.92
C ASP A 145 -7.81 -22.19 -24.71
N ILE A 146 -6.51 -22.50 -24.82
CA ILE A 146 -5.52 -22.21 -23.77
C ILE A 146 -5.45 -20.69 -23.52
N ALA A 147 -5.35 -19.87 -24.58
CA ALA A 147 -5.30 -18.42 -24.44
C ALA A 147 -6.57 -17.84 -23.79
N LEU A 148 -7.76 -18.36 -24.13
CA LEU A 148 -9.02 -17.94 -23.53
C LEU A 148 -9.09 -18.29 -22.05
N LYS A 149 -8.67 -19.51 -21.67
CA LYS A 149 -8.61 -19.95 -20.27
C LYS A 149 -7.61 -19.14 -19.47
N LEU A 150 -6.45 -18.83 -20.03
CA LEU A 150 -5.47 -17.93 -19.41
C LEU A 150 -6.03 -16.51 -19.21
N ALA A 151 -6.76 -15.97 -20.19
CA ALA A 151 -7.40 -14.67 -20.05
C ALA A 151 -8.45 -14.65 -18.92
N GLN A 152 -9.22 -15.73 -18.74
CA GLN A 152 -10.15 -15.87 -17.60
C GLN A 152 -9.39 -15.89 -16.25
N VAL A 153 -8.27 -16.60 -16.18
CA VAL A 153 -7.39 -16.60 -15.00
C VAL A 153 -6.81 -15.21 -14.72
N ASP A 154 -6.40 -14.47 -15.75
CA ASP A 154 -5.91 -13.10 -15.62
C ASP A 154 -7.00 -12.15 -15.09
N MET A 155 -8.23 -12.28 -15.60
CA MET A 155 -9.39 -11.52 -15.11
C MET A 155 -9.67 -11.83 -13.63
N TYR A 156 -9.58 -13.09 -13.22
CA TYR A 156 -9.72 -13.48 -11.82
C TYR A 156 -8.56 -12.94 -10.95
N THR A 157 -7.32 -13.01 -11.45
CA THR A 157 -6.13 -12.47 -10.77
C THR A 157 -6.25 -10.97 -10.54
N ASN A 158 -6.80 -10.23 -11.51
CA ASN A 158 -7.07 -8.80 -11.35
C ASN A 158 -8.10 -8.54 -10.24
N ASN A 159 -9.13 -9.36 -10.13
CA ASN A 159 -10.10 -9.28 -9.02
C ASN A 159 -9.42 -9.55 -7.67
N LEU A 160 -8.52 -10.54 -7.57
CA LEU A 160 -7.75 -10.79 -6.35
C LEU A 160 -6.91 -9.59 -5.94
N ARG A 161 -6.24 -8.93 -6.91
CA ARG A 161 -5.46 -7.71 -6.65
C ARG A 161 -6.33 -6.58 -6.11
N GLU A 162 -7.51 -6.43 -6.67
CA GLU A 162 -8.46 -5.38 -6.28
C GLU A 162 -9.12 -5.68 -4.91
N ARG A 163 -9.31 -6.97 -4.56
CA ARG A 163 -9.68 -7.40 -3.20
C ARG A 163 -8.58 -7.06 -2.20
N ALA A 164 -7.33 -7.46 -2.48
CA ALA A 164 -6.19 -7.17 -1.61
C ALA A 164 -5.98 -5.66 -1.42
N ARG A 165 -6.09 -4.87 -2.49
CA ARG A 165 -6.02 -3.41 -2.42
C ARG A 165 -7.12 -2.83 -1.53
N ARG A 166 -8.37 -3.28 -1.67
CA ARG A 166 -9.47 -2.82 -0.80
C ARG A 166 -9.26 -3.18 0.66
N LYS A 167 -8.88 -4.43 0.97
CA LYS A 167 -8.58 -4.85 2.35
C LYS A 167 -7.49 -3.97 2.97
N ARG A 168 -6.43 -3.68 2.20
CA ARG A 168 -5.37 -2.75 2.61
C ARG A 168 -5.92 -1.36 2.94
N VAL A 169 -6.66 -0.73 2.02
CA VAL A 169 -7.23 0.61 2.20
C VAL A 169 -8.20 0.67 3.37
N VAL A 170 -9.10 -0.31 3.49
CA VAL A 170 -10.10 -0.39 4.57
C VAL A 170 -9.42 -0.39 5.93
N ARG A 171 -8.32 -1.12 6.06
CA ARG A 171 -7.58 -1.23 7.31
C ARG A 171 -6.67 -0.06 7.61
N ASP A 172 -5.90 0.41 6.62
CA ASP A 172 -5.01 1.55 6.78
C ASP A 172 -5.76 2.81 7.20
N TYR A 173 -6.90 3.09 6.54
CA TYR A 173 -7.76 4.22 6.88
C TYR A 173 -8.75 3.94 8.02
N GLN A 174 -8.73 2.73 8.60
CA GLN A 174 -9.67 2.32 9.65
C GLN A 174 -11.13 2.66 9.28
N LEU A 175 -11.52 2.32 8.05
CA LEU A 175 -12.81 2.72 7.48
C LEU A 175 -13.98 2.08 8.22
N VAL A 176 -13.81 0.86 8.74
CA VAL A 176 -14.84 0.17 9.52
C VAL A 176 -15.07 0.88 10.85
N SER A 177 -14.00 1.19 11.59
CA SER A 177 -14.08 1.99 12.81
C SER A 177 -14.75 3.34 12.52
N SER A 178 -14.34 4.02 11.44
CA SER A 178 -14.91 5.31 11.02
C SER A 178 -16.40 5.22 10.66
N PHE A 179 -16.85 4.11 10.06
CA PHE A 179 -18.24 3.84 9.75
C PHE A 179 -19.08 3.74 11.03
N PHE A 180 -18.63 2.95 12.00
CA PHE A 180 -19.34 2.76 13.26
C PHE A 180 -19.16 3.92 14.26
N ALA A 181 -18.13 4.76 14.11
CA ALA A 181 -17.87 5.90 15.00
C ALA A 181 -19.07 6.84 15.15
N SER A 182 -19.90 6.97 14.11
CA SER A 182 -21.14 7.78 14.18
C SER A 182 -22.20 7.16 15.09
N SER A 183 -22.21 5.83 15.22
CA SER A 183 -23.12 5.06 16.07
C SER A 183 -22.60 4.94 17.51
N ARG A 184 -21.27 4.83 17.69
CA ARG A 184 -20.63 4.56 18.99
C ARG A 184 -20.87 5.63 20.06
N LYS A 185 -21.49 6.79 19.77
CA LYS A 185 -21.65 7.95 20.67
C LYS A 185 -20.36 8.47 21.32
N ASP A 186 -19.22 7.84 21.07
CA ASP A 186 -17.88 8.33 21.32
C ASP A 186 -17.63 9.52 20.40
N ARG A 187 -18.09 10.68 20.85
CA ARG A 187 -17.60 11.96 20.36
C ARG A 187 -16.18 12.14 20.90
N VAL A 188 -15.22 11.43 20.30
CA VAL A 188 -13.85 11.94 20.27
C VAL A 188 -13.97 13.36 19.73
N VAL A 189 -13.54 14.34 20.53
CA VAL A 189 -13.62 15.76 20.21
C VAL A 189 -12.70 16.04 19.02
N LYS A 190 -13.15 15.70 17.81
CA LYS A 190 -12.48 16.10 16.59
C LYS A 190 -12.59 17.61 16.51
N LYS A 191 -11.48 18.27 16.14
CA LYS A 191 -11.46 19.68 15.78
C LYS A 191 -12.66 19.94 14.87
N LYS A 192 -13.54 20.88 15.25
CA LYS A 192 -14.64 21.31 14.37
C LYS A 192 -14.00 21.98 13.16
N HIS A 193 -13.81 21.22 12.08
CA HIS A 193 -13.37 21.75 10.81
C HIS A 193 -14.37 22.78 10.30
N THR A 194 -13.86 23.88 9.74
CA THR A 194 -14.69 24.91 9.12
C THR A 194 -15.39 24.33 7.88
N LYS A 195 -16.43 25.00 7.38
CA LYS A 195 -17.13 24.54 6.17
C LYS A 195 -16.17 24.45 4.98
N GLU A 196 -15.28 25.45 4.82
CA GLU A 196 -14.26 25.47 3.77
C GLU A 196 -13.28 24.30 3.89
N GLU A 197 -12.82 24.01 5.10
CA GLU A 197 -11.86 22.92 5.35
C GLU A 197 -12.47 21.55 5.06
N LYS A 198 -13.75 21.34 5.40
CA LYS A 198 -14.48 20.12 5.03
C LYS A 198 -14.62 19.97 3.52
N GLU A 199 -14.97 21.06 2.83
CA GLU A 199 -15.11 21.07 1.37
C GLU A 199 -13.77 20.82 0.66
N PHE A 200 -12.68 21.38 1.19
CA PHE A 200 -11.33 21.11 0.72
C PHE A 200 -10.96 19.63 0.88
N ARG A 201 -11.17 19.05 2.07
CA ARG A 201 -10.89 17.63 2.33
C ARG A 201 -11.71 16.70 1.44
N GLU A 202 -12.97 17.01 1.19
CA GLU A 202 -13.81 16.21 0.26
C GLU A 202 -13.29 16.29 -1.18
N ARG A 203 -12.86 17.47 -1.66
CA ARG A 203 -12.25 17.61 -2.99
C ARG A 203 -10.95 16.82 -3.12
N MET A 204 -10.16 16.73 -2.05
CA MET A 204 -8.89 16.01 -2.05
C MET A 204 -9.03 14.50 -1.83
N ARG A 205 -10.23 14.02 -1.44
CA ARG A 205 -10.51 12.61 -1.13
C ARG A 205 -10.15 11.64 -2.25
N VAL A 206 -10.25 12.07 -3.50
CA VAL A 206 -9.88 11.26 -4.68
C VAL A 206 -8.41 10.81 -4.67
N PHE A 207 -7.54 11.54 -3.97
CA PHE A 207 -6.12 11.21 -3.87
C PHE A 207 -5.83 10.17 -2.79
N ALA A 208 -6.76 9.91 -1.85
CA ALA A 208 -6.55 8.96 -0.75
C ALA A 208 -6.20 7.55 -1.24
N GLN A 209 -6.68 7.15 -2.42
CA GLN A 209 -6.37 5.82 -2.96
C GLN A 209 -4.90 5.61 -3.36
N PHE A 210 -4.10 6.69 -3.46
CA PHE A 210 -2.70 6.66 -3.89
C PHE A 210 -1.71 6.81 -2.73
N TYR A 211 -2.19 7.05 -1.52
CA TYR A 211 -1.38 7.29 -0.34
C TYR A 211 -1.80 6.33 0.78
N THR A 212 -0.89 6.09 1.72
CA THR A 212 -1.30 5.56 3.02
C THR A 212 -2.12 6.60 3.79
N ALA A 213 -2.85 6.17 4.81
CA ALA A 213 -3.64 7.07 5.65
C ALA A 213 -2.77 8.18 6.28
N GLN A 214 -1.57 7.83 6.73
CA GLN A 214 -0.62 8.79 7.29
C GLN A 214 -0.11 9.79 6.24
N GLU A 215 0.33 9.29 5.09
CA GLU A 215 0.83 10.15 3.99
C GLU A 215 -0.27 11.07 3.47
N TYR A 216 -1.50 10.59 3.40
CA TYR A 216 -2.65 11.38 2.96
C TYR A 216 -2.97 12.53 3.92
N GLU A 217 -2.98 12.29 5.24
CA GLU A 217 -3.16 13.36 6.22
C GLU A 217 -2.01 14.37 6.20
N GLN A 218 -0.78 13.91 5.99
CA GLN A 218 0.38 14.79 5.83
C GLN A 218 0.25 15.64 4.56
N PHE A 219 -0.18 15.05 3.45
CA PHE A 219 -0.46 15.76 2.20
C PHE A 219 -1.50 16.87 2.40
N LEU A 220 -2.63 16.58 3.06
CA LEU A 220 -3.66 17.58 3.35
C LEU A 220 -3.12 18.72 4.23
N THR A 221 -2.39 18.36 5.29
CA THR A 221 -1.79 19.33 6.22
C THR A 221 -0.79 20.24 5.50
N ASN A 222 0.01 19.69 4.59
CA ASN A 222 0.98 20.46 3.81
C ASN A 222 0.29 21.43 2.86
N LEU A 223 -0.79 21.03 2.18
CA LEU A 223 -1.56 21.92 1.31
C LEU A 223 -2.28 23.04 2.09
N GLU A 224 -2.85 22.73 3.26
CA GLU A 224 -3.45 23.73 4.15
C GLU A 224 -2.38 24.74 4.62
N ARG A 225 -1.21 24.26 5.03
CA ARG A 225 -0.07 25.10 5.43
C ARG A 225 0.44 25.95 4.27
N GLU A 226 0.49 25.40 3.06
CA GLU A 226 0.87 26.16 1.87
C GLU A 226 -0.13 27.30 1.60
N ARG A 227 -1.43 27.03 1.66
CA ARG A 227 -2.47 28.06 1.51
C ARG A 227 -2.30 29.17 2.56
N GLU A 228 -2.09 28.79 3.82
CA GLU A 228 -1.87 29.74 4.93
C GLU A 228 -0.64 30.61 4.66
N LEU A 229 0.48 30.01 4.26
CA LEU A 229 1.70 30.76 3.94
C LEU A 229 1.52 31.70 2.75
N ARG A 230 0.78 31.30 1.71
CA ARG A 230 0.46 32.16 0.56
C ARG A 230 -0.41 33.34 0.96
N LEU A 231 -1.44 33.12 1.79
CA LEU A 231 -2.27 34.20 2.35
C LEU A 231 -1.43 35.14 3.21
N ARG A 232 -0.64 34.60 4.12
CA ARG A 232 0.25 35.39 4.99
C ARG A 232 1.24 36.20 4.18
N LEU A 233 1.80 35.64 3.12
CA LEU A 233 2.71 36.37 2.22
C LEU A 233 1.98 37.53 1.53
N SER A 234 0.75 37.31 1.07
CA SER A 234 -0.06 38.37 0.46
C SER A 234 -0.40 39.51 1.43
N GLU A 235 -0.69 39.18 2.70
CA GLU A 235 -0.90 40.17 3.77
C GLU A 235 0.38 40.98 4.03
N LEU A 236 1.53 40.30 4.12
CA LEU A 236 2.82 40.95 4.34
C LEU A 236 3.19 41.88 3.19
N TYR A 237 2.91 41.49 1.94
CA TYR A 237 3.08 42.40 0.80
C TYR A 237 2.15 43.60 0.90
N ARG A 238 0.87 43.41 1.25
CA ARG A 238 -0.08 44.50 1.49
C ARG A 238 0.43 45.47 2.55
N TYR A 239 0.98 44.99 3.67
CA TYR A 239 1.54 45.85 4.71
C TYR A 239 2.73 46.66 4.18
N ARG A 240 3.63 46.00 3.45
CA ARG A 240 4.81 46.66 2.89
C ARG A 240 4.44 47.74 1.86
N ASP A 241 3.43 47.48 1.04
CA ASP A 241 2.90 48.45 0.07
C ASP A 241 2.26 49.68 0.76
N ASN A 242 1.75 49.50 1.98
CA ASN A 242 1.25 50.59 2.83
C ASN A 242 2.34 51.21 3.72
N GLY A 243 3.61 50.92 3.45
CA GLY A 243 4.76 51.53 4.13
C GLY A 243 5.10 50.93 5.50
N ILE A 244 4.47 49.83 5.89
CA ILE A 244 4.78 49.15 7.14
C ILE A 244 6.05 48.32 6.97
N THR A 245 7.02 48.58 7.83
CA THR A 245 8.34 47.94 7.75
C THR A 245 8.67 47.10 8.98
N ARG A 246 7.89 47.21 10.06
CA ARG A 246 8.06 46.42 11.29
C ARG A 246 6.87 45.50 11.53
N HIS A 247 7.16 44.30 12.02
CA HIS A 247 6.13 43.30 12.29
C HIS A 247 5.12 43.73 13.37
N GLU A 248 5.60 44.48 14.37
CA GLU A 248 4.80 44.98 15.49
C GLU A 248 3.71 45.97 15.05
N GLU A 249 3.94 46.68 13.94
CA GLU A 249 3.04 47.69 13.40
C GLU A 249 1.84 47.08 12.64
N CYS A 250 1.95 45.81 12.21
CA CYS A 250 0.93 45.12 11.42
C CYS A 250 -0.44 45.08 12.14
N ALA A 251 -0.44 44.74 13.44
CA ALA A 251 -1.69 44.63 14.21
C ALA A 251 -2.38 46.00 14.39
N HIS A 252 -1.60 47.06 14.60
CA HIS A 252 -2.13 48.42 14.70
C HIS A 252 -2.72 48.88 13.37
N PHE A 253 -2.05 48.59 12.25
CA PHE A 253 -2.56 48.91 10.93
C PHE A 253 -3.88 48.19 10.62
N GLU A 254 -4.01 46.91 10.94
CA GLU A 254 -5.28 46.19 10.76
C GLU A 254 -6.41 46.78 11.61
N GLN A 255 -6.11 47.19 12.85
CA GLN A 255 -7.08 47.84 13.72
C GLN A 255 -7.55 49.20 13.16
N VAL A 256 -6.63 49.99 12.62
CA VAL A 256 -6.96 51.27 11.95
C VAL A 256 -7.79 51.03 10.70
N ILE A 257 -7.41 50.09 9.83
CA ILE A 257 -8.19 49.74 8.64
C ILE A 257 -9.61 49.28 9.03
N ALA A 258 -9.74 48.43 10.05
CA ALA A 258 -11.03 47.93 10.52
C ALA A 258 -11.93 49.04 11.11
N GLN A 259 -11.36 49.99 11.86
CA GLN A 259 -12.10 51.15 12.37
C GLN A 259 -12.52 52.11 11.26
N THR A 260 -11.65 52.33 10.27
CA THR A 260 -11.94 53.22 9.14
C THR A 260 -13.04 52.63 8.25
N GLN A 261 -13.02 51.32 8.00
CA GLN A 261 -14.07 50.60 7.26
C GLN A 261 -15.41 50.51 8.02
N GLY A 262 -15.37 50.29 9.35
CA GLY A 262 -16.57 50.32 10.17
C GLY A 262 -17.21 51.71 10.25
N SER A 263 -16.40 52.77 10.14
CA SER A 263 -16.89 54.16 10.10
C SER A 263 -17.51 54.54 8.75
N THR A 264 -17.04 53.97 7.63
CA THR A 264 -17.65 54.19 6.31
C THR A 264 -19.00 53.48 6.16
N ASP A 265 -19.14 52.24 6.66
CA ASP A 265 -20.43 51.53 6.65
C ASP A 265 -21.49 52.20 7.55
N ALA A 266 -21.06 52.86 8.63
CA ALA A 266 -21.95 53.64 9.50
C ALA A 266 -22.37 54.99 8.90
N ALA A 267 -21.52 55.60 8.07
CA ALA A 267 -21.82 56.85 7.37
C ALA A 267 -22.83 56.64 6.23
N ASP A 268 -22.71 55.53 5.48
CA ASP A 268 -23.65 55.16 4.41
C ASP A 268 -25.06 54.87 4.96
N HIS A 269 -25.16 54.26 6.15
CA HIS A 269 -26.44 54.03 6.84
C HIS A 269 -27.08 55.32 7.41
N TRP A 270 -26.33 56.41 7.55
CA TRP A 270 -26.85 57.71 8.01
C TRP A 270 -27.35 58.60 6.86
N THR A 271 -26.82 58.40 5.65
CA THR A 271 -27.25 59.15 4.45
C THR A 271 -28.58 58.67 3.86
N GLU A 272 -29.03 57.45 4.15
CA GLU A 272 -30.34 56.94 3.68
C GLU A 272 -31.55 57.53 4.42
N LYS A 273 -31.37 58.16 5.60
CA LYS A 273 -32.49 58.68 6.41
C LYS A 273 -32.91 60.12 6.09
N LYS A 274 -32.34 60.76 5.06
CA LYS A 274 -32.74 62.09 4.59
C LYS A 274 -33.24 62.07 3.14
N SER A 275 -34.22 61.25 2.85
CA SER A 275 -35.10 61.41 1.70
C SER A 275 -36.48 60.87 2.06
N GLY A 276 -37.38 61.76 2.48
CA GLY A 276 -38.77 61.44 2.71
C GLY A 276 -39.59 61.61 1.43
N SER A 277 -40.35 60.58 1.06
CA SER A 277 -41.72 60.73 0.57
C SER A 277 -42.46 59.39 0.56
N SER A 278 -43.77 59.48 0.67
CA SER A 278 -44.82 58.50 1.01
C SER A 278 -44.95 57.26 0.13
N GLY A 279 -45.31 56.12 0.74
CA GLY A 279 -45.90 54.97 0.02
C GLY A 279 -46.05 53.72 0.88
N SER A 280 -47.26 53.16 0.93
CA SER A 280 -47.68 52.04 1.79
C SER A 280 -47.18 50.66 1.31
N SER A 281 -46.62 49.91 2.27
CA SER A 281 -46.56 48.45 2.50
C SER A 281 -46.87 47.44 1.37
N THR A 282 -45.89 46.55 1.08
CA THR A 282 -46.04 45.08 1.06
C THR A 282 -44.67 44.40 1.30
N PRO A 283 -44.60 43.20 1.93
CA PRO A 283 -43.34 42.56 2.30
C PRO A 283 -42.86 41.58 1.22
N ILE A 284 -41.70 41.85 0.61
CA ILE A 284 -41.02 40.90 -0.28
C ILE A 284 -39.58 40.69 0.19
N HIS A 285 -39.23 39.41 0.24
CA HIS A 285 -37.97 38.86 0.75
C HIS A 285 -36.73 39.52 0.14
N ARG A 286 -35.84 39.89 1.06
CA ARG A 286 -34.46 40.37 0.90
C ARG A 286 -33.59 39.35 0.17
N PRO A 287 -32.89 39.70 -0.93
CA PRO A 287 -31.68 38.99 -1.32
C PRO A 287 -30.50 39.62 -0.59
N THR A 288 -29.74 38.77 0.10
CA THR A 288 -28.44 39.11 0.69
C THR A 288 -27.49 39.50 -0.45
N SER A 289 -27.09 40.76 -0.49
CA SER A 289 -26.00 41.25 -1.32
C SER A 289 -24.71 40.55 -0.90
N LYS A 290 -24.28 39.59 -1.73
CA LYS A 290 -22.96 38.97 -1.66
C LYS A 290 -21.92 40.07 -1.80
N LYS A 291 -21.11 40.24 -0.76
CA LYS A 291 -19.83 40.92 -0.80
C LYS A 291 -19.02 40.28 -1.94
N ARG A 292 -18.61 41.09 -2.91
CA ARG A 292 -17.73 40.70 -4.01
C ARG A 292 -16.33 40.58 -3.42
N ASP A 293 -16.02 39.43 -2.83
CA ASP A 293 -14.64 39.04 -2.61
C ASP A 293 -14.04 38.79 -4.01
N GLU A 294 -13.18 39.70 -4.46
CA GLU A 294 -12.28 39.44 -5.57
C GLU A 294 -11.23 38.43 -5.12
N GLU A 295 -11.65 37.16 -4.97
CA GLU A 295 -10.75 36.03 -5.12
C GLU A 295 -10.32 36.00 -6.59
N LYS A 296 -9.19 36.64 -6.88
CA LYS A 296 -8.44 36.35 -8.09
C LYS A 296 -8.13 34.86 -8.07
N SER A 297 -8.86 34.13 -8.90
CA SER A 297 -8.55 32.77 -9.33
C SER A 297 -7.08 32.76 -9.77
N TYR A 298 -6.20 32.25 -8.91
CA TYR A 298 -4.82 31.94 -9.29
C TYR A 298 -4.87 30.63 -10.08
N SER A 299 -5.35 30.73 -11.32
CA SER A 299 -5.11 29.72 -12.33
C SER A 299 -3.63 29.77 -12.70
N PHE A 300 -3.00 28.63 -12.47
CA PHE A 300 -1.66 28.28 -12.92
C PHE A 300 -1.55 28.49 -14.43
N THR A 301 -0.83 29.52 -14.87
CA THR A 301 -0.17 29.53 -16.17
C THR A 301 1.26 30.01 -16.01
N GLU A 302 2.15 29.04 -16.16
CA GLU A 302 3.58 29.21 -16.33
C GLU A 302 3.83 30.18 -17.50
N ARG A 303 4.50 31.29 -17.23
CA ARG A 303 4.82 32.32 -18.23
C ARG A 303 6.02 31.82 -19.05
N ARG A 304 5.76 30.94 -20.02
CA ARG A 304 6.77 30.53 -21.01
C ARG A 304 6.94 31.65 -22.04
N SER A 305 8.11 32.28 -22.05
CA SER A 305 8.52 33.23 -23.08
C SER A 305 8.58 32.51 -24.44
N SER A 306 7.71 32.91 -25.36
CA SER A 306 7.72 32.45 -26.76
C SER A 306 8.45 33.48 -27.62
N VAL A 307 9.58 33.05 -28.19
CA VAL A 307 10.22 33.67 -29.35
C VAL A 307 9.50 33.12 -30.59
N ARG A 308 9.03 34.02 -31.45
CA ARG A 308 8.43 33.70 -32.76
C ARG A 308 9.51 33.29 -33.75
N GLY A 309 9.26 32.23 -34.51
CA GLY A 309 10.06 31.77 -35.66
C GLY A 309 9.25 30.81 -36.54
N ASP A 310 8.70 31.40 -37.60
CA ASP A 310 8.11 30.93 -38.86
C ASP A 310 7.86 29.44 -39.23
N SER A 311 6.61 29.20 -39.66
CA SER A 311 6.02 28.43 -40.77
C SER A 311 6.76 27.32 -41.54
N GLY A 312 6.07 26.17 -41.70
CA GLY A 312 6.30 25.16 -42.76
C GLY A 312 5.34 23.95 -42.67
N SER A 313 4.56 23.69 -43.74
CA SER A 313 3.39 22.78 -43.83
C SER A 313 3.66 21.27 -44.01
N SER A 314 2.61 20.48 -43.68
CA SER A 314 2.19 19.15 -44.19
C SER A 314 3.02 17.91 -43.76
N SER A 315 2.48 16.71 -43.46
CA SER A 315 1.23 16.03 -43.84
C SER A 315 0.87 14.95 -42.80
N SER A 316 -0.40 14.56 -42.79
CA SER A 316 -1.13 13.61 -41.93
C SER A 316 -0.69 12.14 -42.00
N THR A 317 -0.76 11.42 -40.87
CA THR A 317 -1.31 10.05 -40.80
C THR A 317 -1.82 9.73 -39.39
N VAL A 318 -3.00 9.11 -39.36
CA VAL A 318 -3.75 8.64 -38.20
C VAL A 318 -3.30 7.22 -37.88
N SER A 319 -3.04 6.87 -36.60
CA SER A 319 -3.53 5.62 -35.98
C SER A 319 -3.15 5.48 -34.50
N GLN A 320 -4.22 5.41 -33.70
CA GLN A 320 -4.48 4.60 -32.51
C GLN A 320 -3.53 4.63 -31.30
N ILE A 321 -4.15 5.05 -30.20
CA ILE A 321 -3.63 5.17 -28.85
C ILE A 321 -4.05 3.93 -28.06
N SER A 322 -3.10 3.26 -27.39
CA SER A 322 -3.37 2.39 -26.24
C SER A 322 -2.40 2.77 -25.12
N HIS A 323 -2.95 3.28 -24.01
CA HIS A 323 -2.20 3.54 -22.78
C HIS A 323 -2.59 2.48 -21.76
N ASN A 324 -1.59 1.85 -21.13
CA ASN A 324 -1.63 1.40 -19.75
C ASN A 324 -0.18 1.26 -19.25
N ARG A 325 0.29 2.22 -18.43
CA ARG A 325 1.50 2.12 -17.62
C ARG A 325 1.10 2.25 -16.16
N THR A 326 1.19 1.15 -15.42
CA THR A 326 1.11 1.14 -13.96
C THR A 326 2.52 1.30 -13.41
N MET A 327 2.80 2.41 -12.73
CA MET A 327 4.03 2.64 -11.97
C MET A 327 3.78 2.23 -10.51
N THR A 328 4.65 1.39 -9.97
CA THR A 328 4.73 1.05 -8.54
C THR A 328 5.91 1.79 -7.94
N PRO A 329 5.78 2.54 -6.83
CA PRO A 329 6.93 3.08 -6.12
C PRO A 329 7.43 2.08 -5.07
N ALA A 330 8.73 1.78 -5.10
CA ALA A 330 9.43 1.08 -4.03
C ALA A 330 9.97 2.12 -3.03
N ASN A 331 9.61 1.99 -1.75
CA ASN A 331 10.16 2.83 -0.67
C ASN A 331 11.25 2.03 0.09
N PRO A 332 12.47 2.57 0.31
CA PRO A 332 13.58 1.85 0.92
C PRO A 332 13.84 2.31 2.35
N TRP A 333 13.54 1.50 3.36
CA TRP A 333 14.05 1.69 4.73
C TRP A 333 14.40 0.32 5.34
N ALA A 334 15.69 0.02 5.34
CA ALA A 334 16.31 -1.05 6.12
C ALA A 334 17.52 -0.44 6.86
N GLU A 335 17.59 -0.67 8.16
CA GLU A 335 18.67 -0.35 9.10
C GLU A 335 18.72 -1.51 10.11
N PRO A 336 19.82 -1.73 10.86
CA PRO A 336 21.18 -1.97 10.40
C PRO A 336 21.72 -3.30 10.97
N ASP A 337 22.67 -3.94 10.28
CA ASP A 337 23.41 -5.07 10.85
C ASP A 337 24.82 -4.69 11.33
N SER A 338 25.17 -5.34 12.43
CA SER A 338 26.26 -5.06 13.33
C SER A 338 27.62 -5.56 12.82
N ASN A 339 28.66 -4.81 13.18
CA ASN A 339 30.07 -5.12 12.97
C ASN A 339 30.50 -6.49 13.54
N SER A 340 31.36 -7.18 12.80
CA SER A 340 32.47 -7.93 13.40
C SER A 340 33.78 -7.70 12.63
N ASN A 341 34.81 -7.40 13.40
CA ASN A 341 36.18 -7.04 13.04
C ASN A 341 36.86 -8.03 12.09
N THR A 342 37.71 -7.53 11.19
CA THR A 342 39.12 -7.96 11.13
C THR A 342 40.02 -6.84 10.61
N SER A 343 41.13 -6.64 11.33
CA SER A 343 42.18 -5.63 11.15
C SER A 343 43.10 -5.97 9.96
N HIS A 344 43.63 -4.97 9.26
CA HIS A 344 45.07 -4.64 9.24
C HIS A 344 45.45 -3.58 8.17
N GLN A 345 45.89 -2.42 8.69
CA GLN A 345 47.09 -1.63 8.36
C GLN A 345 47.33 -1.02 6.95
N ASN A 346 47.53 0.32 7.00
CA ASN A 346 48.58 1.16 6.34
C ASN A 346 48.68 1.12 4.80
N THR A 347 48.87 2.20 4.04
CA THR A 347 49.65 3.43 4.25
C THR A 347 49.39 4.39 3.09
N THR A 348 49.65 5.67 3.32
CA THR A 348 49.77 6.77 2.36
C THR A 348 50.80 6.49 1.24
N ASN A 349 50.52 6.87 -0.01
CA ASN A 349 51.38 7.81 -0.75
C ASN A 349 50.85 8.19 -2.13
N SER A 350 50.94 9.51 -2.36
CA SER A 350 51.06 10.18 -3.66
C SER A 350 52.18 9.57 -4.51
N ASN A 351 51.95 9.43 -5.81
CA ASN A 351 52.81 10.02 -6.86
C ASN A 351 52.29 9.68 -8.26
N ASN A 352 51.97 10.73 -9.02
CA ASN A 352 52.02 10.73 -10.48
C ASN A 352 53.47 10.47 -10.95
N PRO A 353 53.63 9.99 -12.19
CA PRO A 353 54.32 10.85 -13.13
C PRO A 353 53.62 10.96 -14.49
N VAL A 354 53.65 12.19 -14.99
CA VAL A 354 53.31 12.63 -16.35
C VAL A 354 54.38 12.13 -17.32
N THR A 355 53.98 11.66 -18.51
CA THR A 355 54.80 11.81 -19.71
C THR A 355 53.93 12.22 -20.90
N THR A 356 54.34 13.34 -21.48
CA THR A 356 53.74 14.15 -22.54
C THR A 356 54.07 13.62 -23.93
N THR A 357 53.17 13.83 -24.92
CA THR A 357 53.35 14.09 -26.39
C THR A 357 52.23 13.40 -27.20
N LEU A 358 51.53 13.98 -28.18
CA LEU A 358 51.69 15.16 -29.04
C LEU A 358 50.31 15.77 -29.39
N ARG A 359 50.27 17.10 -29.47
CA ARG A 359 49.17 17.92 -30.02
C ARG A 359 49.21 17.92 -31.55
N SER A 360 48.03 17.86 -32.17
CA SER A 360 47.73 18.56 -33.42
C SER A 360 46.62 19.56 -33.16
N SER A 361 46.93 20.84 -33.36
CA SER A 361 46.06 21.99 -33.03
C SER A 361 45.45 22.60 -34.29
N SER A 362 44.14 22.86 -34.26
CA SER A 362 43.51 23.98 -34.98
C SER A 362 42.19 24.42 -34.32
N MET A 363 42.30 25.52 -33.58
CA MET A 363 41.38 26.67 -33.42
C MET A 363 39.90 26.46 -32.98
N GLY A 364 39.68 26.53 -31.66
CA GLY A 364 38.93 27.59 -30.97
C GLY A 364 37.40 27.70 -31.08
N LEU A 365 36.67 27.19 -30.08
CA LEU A 365 35.87 27.95 -29.08
C LEU A 365 34.84 27.02 -28.39
N GLY A 366 34.95 26.89 -27.07
CA GLY A 366 34.03 26.16 -26.18
C GLY A 366 34.76 25.06 -25.40
N GLU A 367 34.98 25.27 -24.10
CA GLU A 367 35.29 24.16 -23.18
C GLU A 367 34.15 23.11 -23.25
N PRO A 368 34.43 21.80 -23.21
CA PRO A 368 33.36 20.85 -22.95
C PRO A 368 32.98 21.05 -21.49
N GLU A 369 31.77 21.57 -21.23
CA GLU A 369 31.16 21.42 -19.91
C GLU A 369 31.27 19.93 -19.53
N GLU A 370 32.09 19.62 -18.52
CA GLU A 370 32.12 18.29 -17.94
C GLU A 370 30.70 17.98 -17.48
N ARG A 371 30.04 17.10 -18.21
CA ARG A 371 28.65 16.74 -17.99
C ARG A 371 28.54 16.07 -16.62
N ASP A 372 28.08 16.83 -15.63
CA ASP A 372 27.91 16.32 -14.27
C ASP A 372 26.70 15.39 -14.23
N ILE A 373 26.98 14.09 -14.33
CA ILE A 373 25.97 13.03 -14.31
C ILE A 373 25.25 12.97 -12.95
N GLU A 374 25.84 13.49 -11.87
CA GLU A 374 25.24 13.42 -10.52
C GLU A 374 24.01 14.31 -10.36
N MET A 375 23.86 15.33 -11.20
CA MET A 375 22.68 16.19 -11.23
C MET A 375 21.56 15.66 -12.14
N GLU A 376 21.80 14.57 -12.88
CA GLU A 376 20.82 14.01 -13.81
C GLU A 376 19.77 13.11 -13.12
N ALA A 377 18.53 13.19 -13.61
CA ALA A 377 17.43 12.40 -13.07
C ALA A 377 17.71 10.88 -13.16
N ALA A 378 17.29 10.14 -12.14
CA ALA A 378 17.49 8.69 -12.00
C ALA A 378 18.94 8.20 -11.85
N VAL A 379 19.94 9.08 -11.65
CA VAL A 379 21.34 8.68 -11.43
C VAL A 379 21.55 7.82 -10.17
N HIS A 380 20.70 7.99 -9.15
CA HIS A 380 20.75 7.20 -7.91
C HIS A 380 20.39 5.72 -8.10
N LEU A 381 19.81 5.35 -9.25
CA LEU A 381 19.48 3.97 -9.62
C LEU A 381 20.62 3.26 -10.35
N LEU A 382 21.72 3.96 -10.64
CA LEU A 382 22.88 3.43 -11.37
C LEU A 382 24.03 3.09 -10.43
N THR A 383 24.67 1.94 -10.69
CA THR A 383 25.95 1.60 -10.06
C THR A 383 27.07 2.51 -10.57
N LYS A 384 28.22 2.53 -9.86
CA LYS A 384 29.41 3.31 -10.28
C LYS A 384 29.87 2.95 -11.70
N GLN A 385 29.79 1.67 -12.07
CA GLN A 385 30.16 1.19 -13.41
C GLN A 385 29.17 1.67 -14.47
N GLU A 386 27.87 1.64 -14.17
CA GLU A 386 26.83 2.11 -15.09
C GLU A 386 26.89 3.63 -15.30
N LYS A 387 27.22 4.41 -14.26
CA LYS A 387 27.49 5.84 -14.39
C LYS A 387 28.65 6.11 -15.34
N SER A 388 29.76 5.37 -15.19
CA SER A 388 30.91 5.47 -16.10
C SER A 388 30.53 5.10 -17.54
N LEU A 389 29.70 4.07 -17.73
CA LEU A 389 29.24 3.64 -19.04
C LEU A 389 28.34 4.70 -19.70
N CYS A 390 27.47 5.36 -18.91
CA CYS A 390 26.65 6.48 -19.39
C CYS A 390 27.50 7.66 -19.86
N LEU A 391 28.53 8.04 -19.10
CA LEU A 391 29.48 9.09 -19.50
C LEU A 391 30.24 8.72 -20.78
N GLN A 392 30.70 7.46 -20.89
CA GLN A 392 31.43 6.99 -22.07
C GLN A 392 30.55 6.96 -23.34
N LEU A 393 29.27 6.67 -23.18
CA LEU A 393 28.29 6.60 -24.27
C LEU A 393 27.55 7.93 -24.51
N ASP A 394 27.87 8.98 -23.76
CA ASP A 394 27.14 10.26 -23.73
C ASP A 394 25.62 10.11 -23.53
N LEU A 395 25.19 9.11 -22.76
CA LEU A 395 23.78 8.81 -22.49
C LEU A 395 23.31 9.42 -21.17
N LYS A 396 22.07 9.93 -21.14
CA LYS A 396 21.38 10.24 -19.88
C LYS A 396 21.12 8.95 -19.08
N PRO A 397 21.17 8.95 -17.73
CA PRO A 397 20.78 7.80 -16.91
C PRO A 397 19.42 7.23 -17.27
N THR A 398 18.45 8.09 -17.59
CA THR A 398 17.10 7.67 -18.02
C THR A 398 17.11 6.95 -19.37
N GLN A 399 17.96 7.37 -20.32
CA GLN A 399 18.12 6.71 -21.62
C GLN A 399 18.78 5.35 -21.46
N TYR A 400 19.86 5.27 -20.66
CA TYR A 400 20.52 4.01 -20.34
C TYR A 400 19.56 3.02 -19.67
N LEU A 401 18.81 3.45 -18.66
CA LEU A 401 17.82 2.60 -17.98
C LEU A 401 16.75 2.09 -18.96
N THR A 402 16.31 2.94 -19.89
CA THR A 402 15.34 2.53 -20.92
C THR A 402 15.92 1.45 -21.84
N GLN A 403 17.13 1.65 -22.38
CA GLN A 403 17.79 0.67 -23.24
C GLN A 403 18.10 -0.63 -22.51
N LYS A 404 18.61 -0.55 -21.27
CA LYS A 404 18.83 -1.71 -20.38
C LYS A 404 17.54 -2.51 -20.17
N THR A 405 16.43 -1.82 -19.92
CA THR A 405 15.13 -2.47 -19.68
C THR A 405 14.64 -3.20 -20.92
N LEU A 406 14.76 -2.58 -22.11
CA LEU A 406 14.35 -3.19 -23.37
C LEU A 406 15.16 -4.44 -23.69
N LEU A 407 16.49 -4.38 -23.54
CA LEU A 407 17.39 -5.52 -23.80
C LEU A 407 17.09 -6.71 -22.86
N LEU A 408 16.83 -6.45 -21.58
CA LEU A 408 16.46 -7.49 -20.62
C LEU A 408 15.07 -8.08 -20.93
N GLN A 409 14.11 -7.24 -21.31
CA GLN A 409 12.76 -7.69 -21.67
C GLN A 409 12.78 -8.55 -22.93
N GLU A 410 13.55 -8.17 -23.95
CA GLU A 410 13.71 -8.96 -25.17
C GLU A 410 14.35 -10.33 -24.89
N TYR A 411 15.40 -10.36 -24.05
CA TYR A 411 16.05 -11.61 -23.64
C TYR A 411 15.10 -12.56 -22.88
N LEU A 412 14.26 -12.01 -21.99
CA LEU A 412 13.27 -12.79 -21.25
C LEU A 412 12.16 -13.33 -22.16
N ASN A 413 11.68 -12.53 -23.11
CA ASN A 413 10.65 -12.93 -24.06
C ASN A 413 11.14 -13.98 -25.07
N GLY A 414 12.44 -13.95 -25.42
CA GLY A 414 13.07 -14.90 -26.35
C GLY A 414 13.45 -16.27 -25.73
N ASN A 415 12.79 -16.69 -24.65
CA ASN A 415 13.06 -17.93 -23.92
C ASN A 415 14.53 -18.11 -23.46
N ARG A 416 15.28 -17.01 -23.27
CA ARG A 416 16.73 -17.01 -22.95
C ARG A 416 17.60 -17.76 -23.98
N ARG A 417 17.07 -17.99 -25.19
CA ARG A 417 17.76 -18.72 -26.28
C ARG A 417 17.89 -17.88 -27.55
N SER A 418 17.02 -16.88 -27.75
CA SER A 418 17.11 -15.96 -28.89
C SER A 418 18.21 -14.91 -28.66
N GLY A 419 19.10 -14.74 -29.64
CA GLY A 419 20.15 -13.72 -29.57
C GLY A 419 19.55 -12.31 -29.66
N VAL A 420 19.79 -11.49 -28.64
CA VAL A 420 19.40 -10.07 -28.65
C VAL A 420 20.26 -9.34 -29.68
N VAL A 421 19.64 -8.74 -30.70
CA VAL A 421 20.37 -8.03 -31.77
C VAL A 421 20.35 -6.52 -31.48
N PRO A 422 21.49 -5.92 -31.10
CA PRO A 422 21.53 -4.49 -30.81
C PRO A 422 21.29 -3.69 -32.10
N GLN A 423 20.46 -2.65 -32.01
CA GLN A 423 20.10 -1.78 -33.13
C GLN A 423 20.96 -0.51 -33.20
N SER A 424 21.80 -0.29 -32.19
CA SER A 424 22.68 0.87 -32.12
C SER A 424 24.00 0.57 -31.39
N GLU A 425 25.01 1.41 -31.59
CA GLU A 425 26.30 1.30 -30.92
C GLU A 425 26.18 1.39 -29.37
N PRO A 426 25.36 2.29 -28.80
CA PRO A 426 25.11 2.29 -27.36
C PRO A 426 24.46 1.00 -26.86
N GLU A 427 23.45 0.47 -27.55
CA GLU A 427 22.82 -0.80 -27.18
C GLU A 427 23.80 -1.98 -27.21
N SER A 428 24.71 -2.00 -28.19
CA SER A 428 25.74 -3.04 -28.27
C SER A 428 26.67 -3.01 -27.05
N LYS A 429 27.13 -1.84 -26.62
CA LYS A 429 27.98 -1.71 -25.42
C LYS A 429 27.22 -2.01 -24.13
N ILE A 430 25.94 -1.65 -24.04
CA ILE A 430 25.09 -1.98 -22.89
C ILE A 430 24.84 -3.50 -22.83
N LEU A 431 24.53 -4.14 -23.97
CA LEU A 431 24.38 -5.59 -24.05
C LEU A 431 25.65 -6.31 -23.62
N HIS A 432 26.82 -5.87 -24.10
CA HIS A 432 28.11 -6.40 -23.67
C HIS A 432 28.33 -6.26 -22.17
N TYR A 433 28.00 -5.10 -21.58
CA TYR A 433 28.04 -4.90 -20.13
C TYR A 433 27.12 -5.86 -19.36
N LEU A 434 25.90 -6.08 -19.85
CA LEU A 434 24.95 -7.01 -19.24
C LEU A 434 25.44 -8.46 -19.31
N VAL A 435 26.04 -8.86 -20.44
CA VAL A 435 26.64 -10.18 -20.60
C VAL A 435 27.86 -10.34 -19.68
N SER A 436 28.76 -9.37 -19.62
CA SER A 436 29.97 -9.43 -18.79
C SER A 436 29.68 -9.50 -17.29
N ASN A 437 28.55 -8.93 -16.86
CA ASN A 437 28.09 -8.97 -15.48
C ASN A 437 27.13 -10.15 -15.20
N GLY A 438 26.91 -11.05 -16.16
CA GLY A 438 26.11 -12.26 -15.98
C GLY A 438 24.59 -12.05 -15.94
N TRP A 439 24.09 -10.89 -16.40
CA TRP A 439 22.66 -10.61 -16.46
C TRP A 439 21.99 -11.27 -17.67
N ILE A 440 22.76 -11.42 -18.76
CA ILE A 440 22.36 -12.10 -20.00
C ILE A 440 23.42 -13.19 -20.25
N ALA A 441 22.98 -14.40 -20.62
CA ALA A 441 23.92 -15.45 -21.00
C ALA A 441 24.55 -15.13 -22.35
N ALA A 442 25.88 -15.26 -22.47
CA ALA A 442 26.53 -15.25 -23.77
C ALA A 442 26.09 -16.49 -24.55
N ASN A 443 25.50 -16.29 -25.73
CA ASN A 443 25.28 -17.36 -26.70
C ASN A 443 26.54 -17.64 -27.52
#